data_AF-A0A3M1N2F4-F1
#
_entry.id   AF-A0A3M1N2F4-F1
#
_cell.length_a   1.000
_cell.length_b   1.000
_cell.length_c   1.000
_cell.angle_alpha   90.00
_cell.angle_beta   90.00
_cell.angle_gamma   90.00
#
_symmetry.space_group_name_H-M   'P 1'
#
loop_
_entity.id
_entity.type
_entity.pdbx_description
1 polymer ?
#
loop_
_entity_poly.entity_id
_entity_poly.type
_entity_poly.pdbx_seq_one_letter_code
_entity_poly.pdbx_strand_id
1 'polypeptide(L)'
;TVQFRSQDDPNLYFLAWTTTPWTLPSNAALAVGADFEYVEVETLQPYTHAPIRVVLAAEALSRYFPSEGAHLPLSPEYVDLRTGRLPYRIRRRFPGRKLVGLRYEPLFTYVIPEGDAWRIIPADFVSTEEGTGLVHIAPTFGADDFKVARQHRIPPILVYDEEGHPSPLVDKQGRFVPQVTDFAGRYVRNYTDDPHYRPVDEDIALLLRQKGLLFRKDTYEHNYPHCWRTDKPILYYPIEAWFIRTSALREKLVQLNKTIQWHPPTIGEKRFGNWLENVEDWNLSRSRFWGIPLPIWRTADGRYERCIGSFAELHQAIEEARQAGLMQENPLDRPDFDPHRPYVDAIVLVAPDGSPMYREPDVIDVWFDSGAMPYAQWHYPFEHTEEFNHSFPADFIAEGVDQTRGWFYTLHVIAAALFDSVAYKNVLVNGLVLDKEGNKMSKRLGNVIDPFELLEKYGADPTRWYLISNAPPWENVRFDEKRLAEKVRIFFGTLHNTYEFFALYARI
;
A
#
# COMPACT_ATOMS: atom_id res chain seq x y z
N THR A 1 12.08 0.74 21.20
CA THR A 1 11.52 1.78 22.08
C THR A 1 12.53 2.85 22.36
N VAL A 2 12.15 4.09 22.12
CA VAL A 2 12.96 5.31 22.29
C VAL A 2 12.36 6.18 23.38
N GLN A 3 13.17 7.02 24.01
CA GLN A 3 12.75 7.89 25.11
C GLN A 3 12.88 9.36 24.70
N PHE A 4 11.79 10.11 24.78
CA PHE A 4 11.73 11.55 24.49
C PHE A 4 11.77 12.33 25.81
N ARG A 5 12.81 13.14 26.02
CA ARG A 5 12.97 13.89 27.28
C ARG A 5 11.92 14.99 27.38
N SER A 6 11.31 15.19 28.54
CA SER A 6 10.43 16.34 28.79
C SER A 6 11.23 17.64 28.77
N GLN A 7 10.65 18.71 28.20
CA GLN A 7 11.29 20.03 28.26
C GLN A 7 11.23 20.65 29.67
N ASP A 8 10.24 20.27 30.48
CA ASP A 8 10.02 20.85 31.81
C ASP A 8 10.80 20.11 32.91
N ASP A 9 11.22 18.87 32.64
CA ASP A 9 11.86 18.01 33.63
C ASP A 9 12.93 17.11 32.99
N PRO A 10 14.23 17.37 33.24
CA PRO A 10 15.32 16.69 32.55
C PRO A 10 15.44 15.20 32.89
N ASN A 11 14.78 14.75 33.96
CA ASN A 11 14.78 13.36 34.39
C ASN A 11 13.51 12.62 33.97
N LEU A 12 12.53 13.29 33.33
CA LEU A 12 11.30 12.68 32.86
C LEU A 12 11.38 12.40 31.35
N TYR A 13 10.97 11.20 30.96
CA TYR A 13 10.94 10.78 29.56
C TYR A 13 9.61 10.14 29.18
N PHE A 14 9.18 10.38 27.95
CA PHE A 14 8.02 9.74 27.33
C PHE A 14 8.53 8.58 26.46
N LEU A 15 8.06 7.35 26.71
CA LEU A 15 8.50 6.19 25.93
C LEU A 15 7.60 6.02 24.71
N ALA A 16 8.17 6.03 23.51
CA ALA A 16 7.45 5.66 22.30
C ALA A 16 8.09 4.44 21.63
N TRP A 17 7.24 3.63 21.00
CA TRP A 17 7.67 2.45 20.24
C TRP A 17 7.47 2.68 18.74
N THR A 18 8.38 2.13 17.94
CA THR A 18 8.31 2.16 16.47
C THR A 18 9.05 0.95 15.89
N THR A 19 8.57 0.46 14.74
CA THR A 19 9.22 -0.54 13.88
C THR A 19 9.92 0.10 12.66
N THR A 20 9.85 1.43 12.53
CA THR A 20 10.45 2.23 11.46
C THR A 20 11.41 3.28 12.02
N PRO A 21 12.56 2.92 12.63
CA PRO A 21 13.50 3.91 13.19
C PRO A 21 13.89 5.04 12.21
N TRP A 22 13.97 4.75 10.91
CA TRP A 22 14.22 5.75 9.86
C TRP A 22 13.21 6.91 9.79
N THR A 23 12.01 6.80 10.37
CA THR A 23 11.04 7.91 10.43
C THR A 23 11.29 8.85 11.62
N LEU A 24 12.10 8.46 12.60
CA LEU A 24 12.38 9.26 13.81
C LEU A 24 12.98 10.64 13.53
N PRO A 25 13.88 10.83 12.54
CA PRO A 25 14.32 12.17 12.13
C PRO A 25 13.19 13.11 11.70
N SER A 26 12.06 12.56 11.25
CA SER A 26 10.86 13.32 10.85
C SER A 26 9.80 13.40 11.94
N ASN A 27 10.15 13.10 13.19
CA ASN A 27 9.23 13.23 14.31
C ASN A 27 8.81 14.70 14.53
N ALA A 28 7.50 14.94 14.57
CA ALA A 28 6.94 16.26 14.83
C ALA A 28 6.05 16.31 16.09
N ALA A 29 5.51 15.18 16.57
CA ALA A 29 4.72 15.11 17.80
C ALA A 29 4.77 13.72 18.44
N LEU A 30 4.21 13.60 19.65
CA LEU A 30 3.83 12.32 20.25
C LEU A 30 2.32 12.27 20.38
N ALA A 31 1.69 11.12 20.13
CA ALA A 31 0.27 10.93 20.31
C ALA A 31 -0.05 10.01 21.50
N VAL A 32 -1.16 10.31 22.19
CA VAL A 32 -1.67 9.55 23.34
C VAL A 32 -3.18 9.34 23.22
N GLY A 33 -3.69 8.23 23.75
CA GLY A 33 -5.13 8.06 23.95
C GLY A 33 -5.56 8.89 25.16
N ALA A 34 -6.45 9.88 24.96
CA ALA A 34 -6.80 10.84 26.02
C ALA A 34 -7.43 10.19 27.27
N ASP A 35 -8.13 9.07 27.07
CA ASP A 35 -8.85 8.35 28.12
C ASP A 35 -8.12 7.13 28.67
N PHE A 36 -6.98 6.75 28.10
CA PHE A 36 -6.15 5.69 28.67
C PHE A 36 -5.49 6.14 29.97
N GLU A 37 -5.25 5.18 30.86
CA GLU A 37 -4.44 5.40 32.06
C GLU A 37 -2.94 5.28 31.70
N TYR A 38 -2.16 6.26 32.13
CA TYR A 38 -0.71 6.29 32.01
C TYR A 38 -0.08 6.23 33.41
N VAL A 39 1.15 5.72 33.45
CA VAL A 39 1.91 5.53 34.68
C VAL A 39 3.28 6.20 34.55
N GLU A 40 3.68 6.93 35.58
CA GLU A 40 5.05 7.42 35.74
C GLU A 40 5.83 6.44 36.61
N VAL A 41 6.95 5.96 36.07
CA VAL A 41 7.80 4.92 36.65
C VAL A 41 9.19 5.47 36.87
N GLU A 42 9.68 5.41 38.10
CA GLU A 42 11.08 5.67 38.43
C GLU A 42 11.90 4.39 38.21
N THR A 43 13.00 4.49 37.47
CA THR A 43 13.84 3.36 37.05
C THR A 43 15.26 3.85 36.75
N LEU A 44 16.15 2.94 36.35
CA LEU A 44 17.42 3.27 35.72
C LEU A 44 17.31 3.22 34.20
N GLN A 45 18.03 4.10 33.51
CA GLN A 45 18.21 4.06 32.07
C GLN A 45 18.95 2.75 31.71
N PRO A 46 18.44 1.90 30.80
CA PRO A 46 18.93 0.52 30.67
C PRO A 46 20.38 0.35 30.19
N TYR A 47 20.96 1.37 29.53
CA TYR A 47 22.31 1.36 28.98
C TYR A 47 23.28 2.31 29.70
N THR A 48 22.82 3.46 30.21
CA THR A 48 23.65 4.44 30.92
C THR A 48 23.56 4.29 32.44
N HIS A 49 22.57 3.54 32.93
CA HIS A 49 22.24 3.32 34.34
C HIS A 49 21.94 4.60 35.13
N ALA A 50 21.70 5.73 34.45
CA ALA A 50 21.30 6.97 35.08
C ALA A 50 19.87 6.83 35.66
N PRO A 51 19.59 7.39 36.85
CA PRO A 51 18.24 7.41 37.40
C PRO A 51 17.34 8.30 36.53
N ILE A 52 16.21 7.74 36.09
CA ILE A 52 15.24 8.42 35.24
C ILE A 52 13.81 8.11 35.70
N ARG A 53 12.87 8.91 35.21
CA ARG A 53 11.45 8.63 35.26
C ARG A 53 10.92 8.50 33.84
N VAL A 54 10.08 7.51 33.62
CA VAL A 54 9.50 7.22 32.31
C VAL A 54 7.99 7.17 32.38
N VAL A 55 7.34 7.59 31.30
CA VAL A 55 5.88 7.53 31.14
C VAL A 55 5.54 6.56 30.01
N LEU A 56 4.60 5.66 30.31
CA LEU A 56 3.98 4.71 29.39
C LEU A 56 2.54 4.42 29.82
N ALA A 57 1.73 3.82 28.94
CA ALA A 57 0.40 3.38 29.29
C ALA A 57 0.46 2.31 30.40
N ALA A 58 -0.49 2.36 31.32
CA ALA A 58 -0.58 1.42 32.44
C ALA A 58 -0.64 -0.05 31.99
N GLU A 59 -1.37 -0.32 30.91
CA GLU A 59 -1.48 -1.66 30.31
C GLU A 59 -0.18 -2.13 29.63
N ALA A 60 0.68 -1.20 29.20
CA ALA A 60 1.99 -1.52 28.65
C ALA A 60 3.05 -1.80 29.74
N LEU A 61 2.75 -1.54 31.01
CA LEU A 61 3.73 -1.59 32.10
C LEU A 61 4.45 -2.95 32.18
N SER A 62 3.70 -4.05 32.21
CA SER A 62 4.27 -5.40 32.36
C SER A 62 5.19 -5.81 31.20
N ARG A 63 4.99 -5.23 30.00
CA ARG A 63 5.81 -5.49 28.81
C ARG A 63 7.22 -4.90 28.92
N TYR A 64 7.39 -3.83 29.69
CA TYR A 64 8.67 -3.15 29.90
C TYR A 64 9.24 -3.32 31.30
N PHE A 65 8.38 -3.59 32.28
CA PHE A 65 8.71 -3.68 33.70
C PHE A 65 8.07 -4.92 34.33
N PRO A 66 8.68 -6.11 34.13
CA PRO A 66 8.24 -7.35 34.77
C PRO A 66 8.15 -7.20 36.29
N SER A 67 7.18 -7.87 36.91
CA SER A 67 6.86 -7.72 38.35
C SER A 67 8.04 -7.92 39.29
N GLU A 68 8.99 -8.77 38.90
CA GLU A 68 10.22 -9.09 39.61
C GLU A 68 11.10 -7.85 39.84
N GLY A 69 11.01 -6.84 38.97
CA GLY A 69 11.74 -5.58 39.10
C GLY A 69 11.18 -4.61 40.15
N ALA A 70 9.91 -4.76 40.54
CA ALA A 70 9.21 -3.79 41.39
C ALA A 70 9.76 -3.71 42.82
N HIS A 71 10.44 -4.76 43.27
CA HIS A 71 10.97 -4.88 44.64
C HIS A 71 12.50 -4.75 44.70
N LEU A 72 13.18 -4.73 43.55
CA LEU A 72 14.65 -4.64 43.51
C LEU A 72 15.12 -3.23 43.89
N PRO A 73 16.27 -3.07 44.54
CA PRO A 73 16.91 -1.77 44.72
C PRO A 73 17.17 -1.09 43.37
N LEU A 74 17.00 0.23 43.30
CA LEU A 74 17.35 1.04 42.13
C LEU A 74 18.88 1.17 42.01
N SER A 75 19.52 0.06 41.66
CA SER A 75 20.98 -0.07 41.55
C SER A 75 21.33 -0.74 40.20
N PRO A 76 22.42 -0.30 39.53
CA PRO A 76 22.85 -0.86 38.25
C PRO A 76 23.06 -2.38 38.26
N GLU A 77 23.38 -2.98 39.41
CA GLU A 77 23.61 -4.43 39.56
C GLU A 77 22.36 -5.29 39.29
N TYR A 78 21.16 -4.67 39.35
CA TYR A 78 19.88 -5.34 39.12
C TYR A 78 19.32 -5.12 37.71
N VAL A 79 20.02 -4.38 36.86
CA VAL A 79 19.67 -4.20 35.45
C VAL A 79 20.12 -5.42 34.65
N ASP A 80 19.16 -6.16 34.08
CA ASP A 80 19.43 -7.29 33.20
C ASP A 80 18.70 -7.11 31.86
N LEU A 81 19.45 -6.61 30.87
CA LEU A 81 18.95 -6.38 29.52
C LEU A 81 18.60 -7.67 28.76
N ARG A 82 19.18 -8.81 29.14
CA ARG A 82 18.90 -10.09 28.47
C ARG A 82 17.52 -10.61 28.83
N THR A 83 17.11 -10.42 30.08
CA THR A 83 15.78 -10.80 30.57
C THR A 83 14.77 -9.65 30.51
N GLY A 84 15.23 -8.43 30.21
CA GLY A 84 14.40 -7.21 30.24
C GLY A 84 14.05 -6.76 31.65
N ARG A 85 14.70 -7.32 32.69
CA ARG A 85 14.42 -7.01 34.08
C ARG A 85 15.11 -5.70 34.48
N LEU A 86 14.31 -4.73 34.91
CA LEU A 86 14.77 -3.42 35.40
C LEU A 86 14.21 -3.17 36.81
N PRO A 87 15.01 -2.65 37.76
CA PRO A 87 14.47 -2.21 39.03
C PRO A 87 13.62 -0.97 38.82
N TYR A 88 12.40 -0.96 39.35
CA TYR A 88 11.50 0.18 39.16
C TYR A 88 10.55 0.44 40.33
N ARG A 89 10.01 1.65 40.40
CA ARG A 89 8.96 2.06 41.35
C ARG A 89 7.89 2.88 40.64
N ILE A 90 6.62 2.54 40.85
CA ILE A 90 5.50 3.33 40.33
C ILE A 90 5.34 4.58 41.21
N ARG A 91 5.40 5.76 40.59
CA ARG A 91 5.22 7.04 41.29
C ARG A 91 3.75 7.46 41.35
N ARG A 92 3.07 7.41 40.20
CA ARG A 92 1.67 7.83 40.06
C ARG A 92 1.05 7.27 38.79
N ARG A 93 -0.29 7.24 38.79
CA ARG A 93 -1.15 6.95 37.63
C ARG A 93 -2.01 8.16 37.33
N PHE A 94 -2.27 8.43 36.05
CA PHE A 94 -3.06 9.57 35.61
C PHE A 94 -3.65 9.34 34.21
N PRO A 95 -4.74 10.02 33.84
CA PRO A 95 -5.32 9.87 32.52
C PRO A 95 -4.50 10.58 31.44
N GLY A 96 -4.52 10.06 30.20
CA GLY A 96 -3.74 10.56 29.07
C GLY A 96 -3.97 12.03 28.73
N ARG A 97 -5.17 12.57 28.98
CA ARG A 97 -5.48 14.01 28.87
C ARG A 97 -4.56 14.92 29.69
N LYS A 98 -3.87 14.40 30.72
CA LYS A 98 -2.86 15.17 31.49
C LYS A 98 -1.52 15.30 30.75
N LEU A 99 -1.27 14.46 29.74
CA LEU A 99 -0.08 14.53 28.89
C LEU A 99 -0.26 15.49 27.72
N VAL A 100 -1.49 15.69 27.26
CA VAL A 100 -1.80 16.55 26.11
C VAL A 100 -1.28 17.97 26.35
N GLY A 101 -0.51 18.48 25.37
CA GLY A 101 0.11 19.81 25.41
C GLY A 101 1.50 19.85 26.07
N LEU A 102 1.92 18.79 26.79
CA LEU A 102 3.29 18.73 27.31
C LEU A 102 4.31 18.71 26.16
N ARG A 103 5.46 19.35 26.40
CA ARG A 103 6.54 19.46 25.41
C ARG A 103 7.68 18.49 25.71
N TYR A 104 8.38 18.11 24.65
CA TYR A 104 9.54 17.22 24.72
C TYR A 104 10.69 17.71 23.83
N GLU A 105 11.91 17.28 24.15
CA GLU A 105 13.10 17.51 23.33
C GLU A 105 13.10 16.54 22.14
N PRO A 106 13.20 17.02 20.89
CA PRO A 106 13.25 16.14 19.73
C PRO A 106 14.52 15.27 19.74
N LEU A 107 14.42 14.05 19.22
CA LEU A 107 15.56 13.12 19.13
C LEU A 107 16.64 13.61 18.16
N PHE A 108 16.22 14.36 17.14
CA PHE A 108 17.02 14.90 16.07
C PHE A 108 16.62 16.33 15.78
N THR A 109 17.61 17.18 15.53
CA THR A 109 17.43 18.61 15.21
C THR A 109 18.07 18.95 13.86
N TYR A 110 18.07 18.01 12.92
CA TYR A 110 18.61 18.22 11.56
C TYR A 110 17.86 19.35 10.83
N VAL A 111 16.55 19.42 11.05
CA VAL A 111 15.66 20.42 10.49
C VAL A 111 14.70 20.86 11.60
N ILE A 112 14.54 22.17 11.76
CA ILE A 112 13.60 22.77 12.70
C ILE A 112 12.42 23.29 11.87
N PRO A 113 11.19 22.78 12.07
CA PRO A 113 10.05 23.21 11.28
C PRO A 113 9.62 24.62 11.69
N GLU A 114 9.00 25.35 10.76
CA GLU A 114 8.24 26.54 11.09
C GLU A 114 6.91 26.16 11.72
N GLY A 115 6.60 26.73 12.88
CA GLY A 115 5.35 26.46 13.60
C GLY A 115 5.54 25.68 14.90
N ASP A 116 4.43 25.16 15.44
CA ASP A 116 4.37 24.57 16.77
C ASP A 116 4.50 23.04 16.74
N ALA A 117 5.74 22.54 16.85
CA ALA A 117 6.08 21.11 16.91
C ALA A 117 6.50 20.64 18.31
N TRP A 118 6.74 19.32 18.41
CA TRP A 118 7.32 18.60 19.56
C TRP A 118 6.54 18.77 20.86
N ARG A 119 5.22 18.56 20.74
CA ARG A 119 4.30 18.43 21.87
C ARG A 119 3.46 17.16 21.76
N ILE A 120 2.86 16.79 22.89
CA ILE A 120 1.97 15.64 22.96
C ILE A 120 0.56 16.04 22.52
N ILE A 121 -0.07 15.25 21.66
CA ILE A 121 -1.41 15.45 21.11
C ILE A 121 -2.31 14.24 21.42
N PRO A 122 -3.64 14.42 21.55
CA PRO A 122 -4.54 13.28 21.67
C PRO A 122 -4.74 12.61 20.30
N ALA A 123 -4.95 11.30 20.28
CA ALA A 123 -5.30 10.57 19.07
C ALA A 123 -6.11 9.30 19.38
N ASP A 124 -7.15 9.06 18.59
CA ASP A 124 -8.09 7.96 18.84
C ASP A 124 -7.58 6.61 18.32
N PHE A 125 -6.60 6.60 17.42
CA PHE A 125 -6.01 5.37 16.86
C PHE A 125 -4.92 4.75 17.76
N VAL A 126 -4.56 5.41 18.87
CA VAL A 126 -3.55 4.88 19.79
C VAL A 126 -4.08 3.58 20.40
N SER A 127 -3.24 2.56 20.41
CA SER A 127 -3.51 1.27 21.07
C SER A 127 -2.52 1.04 22.20
N THR A 128 -2.98 0.35 23.24
CA THR A 128 -2.20 -0.12 24.39
C THR A 128 -1.86 -1.61 24.32
N GLU A 129 -2.39 -2.32 23.33
CA GLU A 129 -2.13 -3.75 23.09
C GLU A 129 -0.66 -3.99 22.68
N GLU A 130 -0.13 -3.10 21.84
CA GLU A 130 1.26 -3.10 21.39
C GLU A 130 2.00 -1.81 21.80
N GLY A 131 3.31 -1.74 21.57
CA GLY A 131 4.13 -0.55 21.87
C GLY A 131 4.07 -0.07 23.32
N THR A 132 4.05 1.24 23.56
CA THR A 132 4.06 1.83 24.92
C THR A 132 2.76 2.55 25.27
N GLY A 133 1.81 2.61 24.34
CA GLY A 133 0.66 3.52 24.40
C GLY A 133 1.01 4.99 24.14
N LEU A 134 2.24 5.30 23.72
CA LEU A 134 2.58 6.58 23.10
C LEU A 134 3.14 6.31 21.70
N VAL A 135 2.67 7.07 20.72
CA VAL A 135 3.02 6.88 19.32
C VAL A 135 3.85 8.07 18.84
N HIS A 136 4.99 7.78 18.20
CA HIS A 136 5.77 8.80 17.50
C HIS A 136 5.01 9.23 16.24
N ILE A 137 4.83 10.54 16.06
CA ILE A 137 4.13 11.09 14.90
C ILE A 137 5.15 11.69 13.93
N ALA A 138 5.18 11.16 12.71
CA ALA A 138 5.88 11.69 11.54
C ALA A 138 4.85 11.95 10.43
N PRO A 139 4.29 13.17 10.33
CA PRO A 139 3.17 13.49 9.44
C PRO A 139 3.43 13.17 7.96
N THR A 140 4.70 13.11 7.59
CA THR A 140 5.17 12.82 6.23
C THR A 140 5.01 11.35 5.83
N PHE A 141 5.09 10.40 6.78
CA PHE A 141 5.24 8.97 6.46
C PHE A 141 4.12 8.07 7.01
N GLY A 142 3.02 8.66 7.48
CA GLY A 142 1.85 7.93 7.97
C GLY A 142 0.55 8.68 7.65
N ALA A 143 -0.48 7.96 7.19
CA ALA A 143 -1.77 8.56 6.88
C ALA A 143 -2.50 9.06 8.15
N ASP A 144 -2.50 8.24 9.21
CA ASP A 144 -3.06 8.61 10.51
C ASP A 144 -2.25 9.74 11.15
N ASP A 145 -0.91 9.67 11.07
CA ASP A 145 0.01 10.72 11.48
C ASP A 145 -0.31 12.06 10.80
N PHE A 146 -0.48 12.05 9.47
CA PHE A 146 -0.85 13.24 8.71
C PHE A 146 -2.19 13.81 9.15
N LYS A 147 -3.20 12.95 9.30
CA LYS A 147 -4.56 13.34 9.70
C LYS A 147 -4.56 13.99 11.08
N VAL A 148 -3.94 13.36 12.07
CA VAL A 148 -3.93 13.87 13.45
C VAL A 148 -3.03 15.10 13.59
N ALA A 149 -1.91 15.15 12.88
CA ALA A 149 -1.05 16.33 12.83
C ALA A 149 -1.80 17.53 12.25
N ARG A 150 -2.56 17.35 11.16
CA ARG A 150 -3.39 18.41 10.57
C ARG A 150 -4.48 18.89 11.53
N GLN A 151 -5.19 17.97 12.21
CA GLN A 151 -6.22 18.32 13.20
C GLN A 151 -5.66 19.18 14.34
N HIS A 152 -4.43 18.90 14.78
CA HIS A 152 -3.78 19.61 15.86
C HIS A 152 -2.79 20.69 15.41
N ARG A 153 -2.72 21.01 14.11
CA ARG A 153 -1.82 22.02 13.53
C ARG A 153 -0.34 21.77 13.85
N ILE A 154 0.09 20.50 13.85
CA ILE A 154 1.49 20.11 13.98
C ILE A 154 2.15 20.20 12.59
N PRO A 155 3.22 20.99 12.41
CA PRO A 155 3.90 21.10 11.13
C PRO A 155 4.70 19.82 10.83
N PRO A 156 4.77 19.38 9.56
CA PRO A 156 5.68 18.30 9.16
C PRO A 156 7.13 18.77 9.21
N ILE A 157 8.07 17.81 9.35
CA ILE A 157 9.51 18.09 9.23
C ILE A 157 9.90 17.92 7.77
N LEU A 158 10.09 19.05 7.07
CA LEU A 158 10.39 19.10 5.63
C LEU A 158 11.60 20.01 5.36
N VAL A 159 12.36 19.68 4.32
CA VAL A 159 13.36 20.58 3.72
C VAL A 159 12.74 21.35 2.56
N TYR A 160 13.38 22.43 2.14
CA TYR A 160 12.96 23.21 0.98
C TYR A 160 14.07 23.18 -0.07
N ASP A 161 13.70 23.02 -1.35
CA ASP A 161 14.64 23.15 -2.47
C ASP A 161 14.97 24.62 -2.76
N GLU A 162 15.82 24.88 -3.77
CA GLU A 162 16.26 26.24 -4.13
C GLU A 162 15.08 27.11 -4.62
N GLU A 163 14.04 26.46 -5.16
CA GLU A 163 12.79 27.06 -5.62
C GLU A 163 11.76 27.25 -4.49
N GLY A 164 12.04 26.77 -3.27
CA GLY A 164 11.19 26.91 -2.10
C GLY A 164 10.07 25.87 -2.00
N HIS A 165 10.12 24.78 -2.76
CA HIS A 165 9.15 23.69 -2.63
C HIS A 165 9.49 22.77 -1.45
N PRO A 166 8.50 22.41 -0.63
CA PRO A 166 8.70 21.52 0.50
C PRO A 166 8.92 20.08 0.04
N SER A 167 9.91 19.41 0.63
CA SER A 167 10.26 18.01 0.35
C SER A 167 10.52 17.24 1.65
N PRO A 168 10.14 15.94 1.72
CA PRO A 168 10.48 15.06 2.84
C PRO A 168 11.99 14.95 3.12
N LEU A 169 12.34 14.49 4.33
CA LEU A 169 13.73 14.17 4.67
C LEU A 169 14.29 12.92 3.97
N VAL A 170 13.44 12.24 3.18
CA VAL A 170 13.77 11.07 2.39
C VAL A 170 13.40 11.40 0.96
N ASP A 171 14.32 11.22 0.01
CA ASP A 171 14.06 11.50 -1.41
C ASP A 171 13.13 10.46 -2.05
N LYS A 172 12.73 10.72 -3.31
CA LYS A 172 11.88 9.81 -4.10
C LYS A 172 12.56 8.47 -4.44
N GLN A 173 13.86 8.31 -4.18
CA GLN A 173 14.60 7.05 -4.31
C GLN A 173 14.67 6.29 -2.98
N GLY A 174 14.11 6.83 -1.90
CA GLY A 174 14.13 6.21 -0.58
C GLY A 174 15.45 6.41 0.17
N ARG A 175 16.19 7.49 -0.10
CA ARG A 175 17.44 7.84 0.62
C ARG A 175 17.27 9.10 1.45
N PHE A 176 17.99 9.20 2.57
CA PHE A 176 18.01 10.44 3.34
C PHE A 176 18.63 11.60 2.55
N VAL A 177 18.04 12.78 2.67
CA VAL A 177 18.55 14.02 2.07
C VAL A 177 19.81 14.54 2.79
N PRO A 178 20.63 15.41 2.18
CA PRO A 178 21.88 15.92 2.76
C PRO A 178 21.77 16.51 4.18
N GLN A 179 20.62 17.11 4.51
CA GLN A 179 20.36 17.74 5.80
C GLN A 179 20.32 16.72 6.96
N VAL A 180 20.01 15.44 6.68
CA VAL A 180 20.07 14.36 7.68
C VAL A 180 21.52 13.89 7.81
N THR A 181 22.37 14.75 8.40
CA THR A 181 23.83 14.69 8.29
C THR A 181 24.45 13.33 8.65
N ASP A 182 23.97 12.67 9.70
CA ASP A 182 24.53 11.40 10.17
C ASP A 182 24.24 10.22 9.21
N PHE A 183 23.23 10.36 8.33
CA PHE A 183 22.72 9.28 7.49
C PHE A 183 22.55 9.69 6.02
N ALA A 184 23.09 10.83 5.62
CA ALA A 184 22.87 11.44 4.30
C ALA A 184 23.18 10.46 3.15
N GLY A 185 22.29 10.41 2.16
CA GLY A 185 22.41 9.57 0.96
C GLY A 185 22.19 8.08 1.18
N ARG A 186 21.99 7.62 2.44
CA ARG A 186 21.72 6.21 2.71
C ARG A 186 20.26 5.88 2.47
N TYR A 187 20.01 4.71 1.91
CA TYR A 187 18.66 4.18 1.82
C TYR A 187 18.03 3.98 3.21
N VAL A 188 16.74 4.23 3.33
CA VAL A 188 15.99 4.04 4.59
C VAL A 188 15.58 2.58 4.81
N ARG A 189 15.47 1.82 3.73
CA ARG A 189 15.27 0.36 3.72
C ARG A 189 16.24 -0.28 2.73
N ASN A 190 16.35 -1.61 2.75
CA ASN A 190 17.23 -2.28 1.80
C ASN A 190 16.63 -2.30 0.38
N TYR A 191 17.02 -1.32 -0.43
CA TYR A 191 16.70 -1.25 -1.86
C TYR A 191 17.84 -1.73 -2.74
N THR A 192 18.94 -2.17 -2.14
CA THR A 192 20.12 -2.66 -2.86
C THR A 192 20.04 -4.17 -3.06
N ASP A 193 20.90 -4.69 -3.93
CA ASP A 193 21.17 -6.13 -4.03
C ASP A 193 22.50 -6.49 -3.34
N ASP A 194 23.05 -5.56 -2.55
CA ASP A 194 24.28 -5.76 -1.78
C ASP A 194 23.98 -6.61 -0.53
N PRO A 195 24.53 -7.83 -0.42
CA PRO A 195 24.33 -8.68 0.76
C PRO A 195 24.99 -8.11 2.03
N HIS A 196 25.88 -7.13 1.89
CA HIS A 196 26.55 -6.45 3.00
C HIS A 196 25.91 -5.12 3.36
N TYR A 197 24.80 -4.74 2.71
CA TYR A 197 24.09 -3.52 3.04
C TYR A 197 23.60 -3.57 4.49
N ARG A 198 24.15 -2.67 5.30
CA ARG A 198 23.74 -2.48 6.69
C ARG A 198 22.50 -1.57 6.74
N PRO A 199 21.37 -2.02 7.32
CA PRO A 199 20.18 -1.19 7.47
C PRO A 199 20.47 0.07 8.29
N VAL A 200 20.01 1.24 7.83
CA VAL A 200 20.21 2.50 8.57
C VAL A 200 19.50 2.51 9.93
N ASP A 201 18.41 1.74 10.06
CA ASP A 201 17.67 1.56 11.31
C ASP A 201 18.58 1.09 12.46
N GLU A 202 19.57 0.24 12.15
CA GLU A 202 20.57 -0.25 13.11
C GLU A 202 21.48 0.88 13.60
N ASP A 203 21.88 1.76 12.70
CA ASP A 203 22.78 2.87 13.01
C ASP A 203 22.04 3.99 13.77
N ILE A 204 20.77 4.24 13.45
CA ILE A 204 19.88 5.11 14.22
C ILE A 204 19.74 4.60 15.65
N ALA A 205 19.49 3.29 15.84
CA ALA A 205 19.38 2.70 17.17
C ALA A 205 20.69 2.83 17.97
N LEU A 206 21.86 2.64 17.32
CA LEU A 206 23.16 2.83 17.96
C LEU A 206 23.41 4.28 18.36
N LEU A 207 23.11 5.24 17.49
CA LEU A 207 23.26 6.67 17.79
C LEU A 207 22.36 7.07 18.98
N LEU A 208 21.11 6.62 18.99
CA LEU A 208 20.19 6.88 20.11
C LEU A 208 20.67 6.19 21.39
N ARG A 209 21.27 5.00 21.31
CA ARG A 209 21.89 4.35 22.46
C ARG A 209 23.05 5.17 23.02
N GLN A 210 23.94 5.68 22.16
CA GLN A 210 25.07 6.52 22.56
C GLN A 210 24.60 7.82 23.23
N LYS A 211 23.48 8.40 22.75
CA LYS A 211 22.83 9.58 23.35
C LYS A 211 22.04 9.27 24.63
N GLY A 212 21.95 8.00 25.05
CA GLY A 212 21.10 7.59 26.18
C GLY A 212 19.59 7.74 25.92
N LEU A 213 19.18 7.82 24.65
CA LEU A 213 17.79 8.00 24.20
C LEU A 213 17.15 6.70 23.67
N LEU A 214 17.89 5.59 23.64
CA LEU A 214 17.33 4.26 23.41
C LEU A 214 16.97 3.62 24.76
N PHE A 215 15.72 3.16 24.89
CA PHE A 215 15.26 2.45 26.09
C PHE A 215 15.36 0.93 25.90
N ARG A 216 14.85 0.43 24.77
CA ARG A 216 14.85 -1.01 24.47
C ARG A 216 14.94 -1.25 22.98
N LYS A 217 15.69 -2.28 22.57
CA LYS A 217 15.77 -2.75 21.18
C LYS A 217 15.45 -4.25 21.15
N ASP A 218 14.49 -4.62 20.32
CA ASP A 218 14.10 -6.00 20.06
C ASP A 218 13.94 -6.22 18.55
N THR A 219 14.02 -7.47 18.11
CA THR A 219 13.62 -7.86 16.74
C THR A 219 12.12 -8.11 16.72
N TYR A 220 11.44 -7.58 15.70
CA TYR A 220 9.99 -7.74 15.53
C TYR A 220 9.70 -8.37 14.17
N GLU A 221 9.05 -9.53 14.18
CA GLU A 221 8.63 -10.23 12.97
C GLU A 221 7.15 -9.96 12.73
N HIS A 222 6.83 -9.32 11.61
CA HIS A 222 5.46 -9.00 11.24
C HIS A 222 5.32 -8.87 9.72
N ASN A 223 4.07 -8.88 9.24
CA ASN A 223 3.79 -8.63 7.84
C ASN A 223 4.04 -7.16 7.49
N TYR A 224 4.84 -6.93 6.46
CA TYR A 224 5.15 -5.60 5.94
C TYR A 224 4.81 -5.53 4.44
N PRO A 225 4.26 -4.41 3.92
CA PRO A 225 3.91 -4.30 2.51
C PRO A 225 5.15 -4.26 1.62
N HIS A 226 5.14 -5.08 0.57
CA HIS A 226 6.18 -5.13 -0.45
C HIS A 226 5.60 -4.88 -1.84
N CYS A 227 6.41 -4.33 -2.73
CA CYS A 227 6.05 -4.14 -4.13
C CYS A 227 5.74 -5.50 -4.78
N TRP A 228 4.52 -5.66 -5.29
CA TRP A 228 4.06 -6.91 -5.91
C TRP A 228 4.84 -7.34 -7.16
N ARG A 229 5.70 -6.46 -7.71
CA ARG A 229 6.57 -6.76 -8.86
C ARG A 229 8.03 -7.02 -8.48
N THR A 230 8.55 -6.31 -7.48
CA THR A 230 9.99 -6.30 -7.18
C THR A 230 10.34 -6.89 -5.82
N ASP A 231 9.34 -7.21 -4.99
CA ASP A 231 9.48 -7.68 -3.62
C ASP A 231 10.26 -6.73 -2.70
N LYS A 232 10.51 -5.48 -3.11
CA LYS A 232 11.17 -4.46 -2.28
C LYS A 232 10.15 -3.82 -1.31
N PRO A 233 10.57 -3.42 -0.09
CA PRO A 233 9.66 -2.88 0.93
C PRO A 233 9.07 -1.53 0.51
N ILE A 234 7.77 -1.34 0.72
CA ILE A 234 7.07 -0.09 0.37
C ILE A 234 7.23 0.94 1.50
N LEU A 235 7.32 2.22 1.12
CA LEU A 235 7.24 3.36 2.04
C LEU A 235 5.91 4.07 1.81
N TYR A 236 5.23 4.45 2.89
CA TYR A 236 4.21 5.48 2.82
C TYR A 236 4.90 6.82 2.61
N TYR A 237 4.53 7.53 1.55
CA TYR A 237 5.23 8.71 1.10
C TYR A 237 4.22 9.71 0.51
N PRO A 238 4.33 11.01 0.79
CA PRO A 238 3.41 12.00 0.26
C PRO A 238 3.79 12.28 -1.20
N ILE A 239 2.88 11.96 -2.11
CA ILE A 239 3.00 12.26 -3.52
C ILE A 239 1.77 13.04 -3.98
N GLU A 240 1.97 13.99 -4.89
CA GLU A 240 0.87 14.50 -5.70
C GLU A 240 0.41 13.38 -6.62
N ALA A 241 -0.88 13.09 -6.62
CA ALA A 241 -1.47 12.03 -7.41
C ALA A 241 -2.95 12.33 -7.68
N TRP A 242 -3.46 11.76 -8.76
CA TRP A 242 -4.88 11.83 -9.11
C TRP A 242 -5.64 10.66 -8.50
N PHE A 243 -6.79 10.95 -7.90
CA PHE A 243 -7.63 9.95 -7.24
C PHE A 243 -9.03 9.94 -7.85
N ILE A 244 -9.59 8.74 -8.01
CA ILE A 244 -11.03 8.55 -8.18
C ILE A 244 -11.64 8.48 -6.78
N ARG A 245 -12.66 9.31 -6.53
CA ARG A 245 -13.35 9.41 -5.23
C ARG A 245 -14.27 8.22 -4.95
N THR A 246 -13.71 7.01 -4.90
CA THR A 246 -14.41 5.74 -4.68
C THR A 246 -15.03 5.64 -3.29
N SER A 247 -14.51 6.37 -2.30
CA SER A 247 -15.11 6.46 -0.96
C SER A 247 -16.56 6.96 -1.01
N ALA A 248 -16.90 7.87 -1.95
CA ALA A 248 -18.25 8.37 -2.14
C ALA A 248 -19.21 7.33 -2.76
N LEU A 249 -18.67 6.27 -3.35
CA LEU A 249 -19.44 5.17 -3.95
C LEU A 249 -19.59 3.98 -2.99
N ARG A 250 -19.00 4.03 -1.79
CA ARG A 250 -18.95 2.93 -0.82
C ARG A 250 -20.28 2.20 -0.64
N GLU A 251 -21.32 2.93 -0.27
CA GLU A 251 -22.64 2.34 -0.04
C GLU A 251 -23.21 1.69 -1.30
N LYS A 252 -23.08 2.36 -2.45
CA LYS A 252 -23.51 1.85 -3.75
C LYS A 252 -22.77 0.56 -4.12
N LEU A 253 -21.45 0.53 -3.96
CA LEU A 253 -20.61 -0.63 -4.25
C LEU A 253 -21.03 -1.83 -3.39
N VAL A 254 -21.29 -1.62 -2.10
CA VAL A 254 -21.75 -2.66 -1.18
C VAL A 254 -23.14 -3.18 -1.58
N GLN A 255 -24.08 -2.30 -1.95
CA GLN A 255 -25.42 -2.73 -2.35
C GLN A 255 -25.41 -3.49 -3.68
N LEU A 256 -24.70 -3.00 -4.70
CA LEU A 256 -24.55 -3.70 -5.97
C LEU A 256 -23.83 -5.04 -5.80
N ASN A 257 -22.84 -5.14 -4.91
CA ASN A 257 -22.17 -6.41 -4.65
C ASN A 257 -23.13 -7.50 -4.15
N LYS A 258 -24.18 -7.15 -3.40
CA LYS A 258 -25.19 -8.11 -2.91
C LYS A 258 -26.04 -8.71 -4.03
N THR A 259 -26.08 -8.08 -5.21
CA THR A 259 -26.83 -8.61 -6.37
C THR A 259 -26.00 -9.55 -7.24
N ILE A 260 -24.69 -9.68 -6.95
CA ILE A 260 -23.77 -10.53 -7.70
C ILE A 260 -23.79 -11.94 -7.11
N GLN A 261 -23.85 -12.96 -7.98
CA GLN A 261 -23.77 -14.37 -7.59
C GLN A 261 -22.32 -14.82 -7.55
N TRP A 262 -21.75 -14.85 -6.34
CA TRP A 262 -20.38 -15.29 -6.10
C TRP A 262 -20.30 -16.80 -5.86
N HIS A 263 -19.33 -17.44 -6.50
CA HIS A 263 -19.00 -18.85 -6.33
C HIS A 263 -17.54 -19.00 -5.90
N PRO A 264 -17.26 -19.23 -4.60
CA PRO A 264 -18.21 -19.48 -3.51
C PRO A 264 -18.78 -18.18 -2.90
N PRO A 265 -19.98 -18.22 -2.28
CA PRO A 265 -20.64 -17.02 -1.75
C PRO A 265 -19.82 -16.25 -0.71
N THR A 266 -19.03 -16.98 0.09
CA THR A 266 -18.19 -16.41 1.15
C THR A 266 -17.14 -15.42 0.64
N ILE A 267 -16.72 -15.50 -0.63
CA ILE A 267 -15.79 -14.52 -1.21
C ILE A 267 -16.48 -13.16 -1.38
N GLY A 268 -17.69 -13.14 -1.93
CA GLY A 268 -18.48 -11.93 -2.13
C GLY A 268 -18.90 -11.29 -0.81
N GLU A 269 -19.35 -12.10 0.15
CA GLU A 269 -19.81 -11.64 1.46
C GLU A 269 -18.66 -11.13 2.34
N LYS A 270 -17.54 -11.86 2.40
CA LYS A 270 -16.44 -11.55 3.33
C LYS A 270 -15.30 -10.83 2.62
N ARG A 271 -14.50 -11.55 1.82
CA ARG A 271 -13.22 -11.03 1.31
C ARG A 271 -13.39 -9.76 0.47
N PHE A 272 -14.38 -9.77 -0.43
CA PHE A 272 -14.71 -8.63 -1.27
C PHE A 272 -15.61 -7.64 -0.53
N GLY A 273 -16.71 -8.11 0.07
CA GLY A 273 -17.67 -7.30 0.84
C GLY A 273 -17.03 -6.45 1.95
N ASN A 274 -16.31 -7.05 2.89
CA ASN A 274 -15.66 -6.35 4.01
C ASN A 274 -14.66 -5.27 3.54
N TRP A 275 -14.12 -5.44 2.33
CA TRP A 275 -13.19 -4.47 1.78
C TRP A 275 -13.89 -3.32 1.08
N LEU A 276 -15.02 -3.56 0.42
CA LEU A 276 -15.87 -2.49 -0.10
C LEU A 276 -16.39 -1.60 1.04
N GLU A 277 -16.70 -2.17 2.21
CA GLU A 277 -17.13 -1.40 3.40
C GLU A 277 -16.07 -0.40 3.91
N ASN A 278 -14.80 -0.68 3.63
CA ASN A 278 -13.66 0.13 4.05
C ASN A 278 -12.90 0.71 2.84
N VAL A 279 -13.60 0.88 1.70
CA VAL A 279 -12.97 1.39 0.49
C VAL A 279 -12.52 2.83 0.68
N GLU A 280 -11.27 3.08 0.31
CA GLU A 280 -10.64 4.39 0.25
C GLU A 280 -10.59 4.88 -1.20
N ASP A 281 -10.24 6.15 -1.40
CA ASP A 281 -10.11 6.72 -2.74
C ASP A 281 -9.02 6.03 -3.56
N TRP A 282 -9.35 5.67 -4.80
CA TRP A 282 -8.44 4.94 -5.68
C TRP A 282 -7.43 5.88 -6.30
N ASN A 283 -6.17 5.77 -5.90
CA ASN A 283 -5.05 6.42 -6.57
C ASN A 283 -4.92 5.92 -8.01
N LEU A 284 -5.30 6.77 -8.97
CA LEU A 284 -5.34 6.49 -10.40
C LEU A 284 -4.01 6.77 -11.10
N SER A 285 -3.30 7.85 -10.75
CA SER A 285 -2.13 8.26 -11.52
C SER A 285 -0.87 7.48 -11.17
N ARG A 286 0.00 7.31 -12.16
CA ARG A 286 1.29 6.61 -12.05
C ARG A 286 2.35 7.43 -12.74
N SER A 287 3.41 7.79 -12.01
CA SER A 287 4.59 8.42 -12.60
C SER A 287 5.45 7.37 -13.32
N ARG A 288 4.98 6.96 -14.51
CA ARG A 288 5.56 5.94 -15.39
C ARG A 288 5.48 6.40 -16.85
N PHE A 289 6.13 5.64 -17.73
CA PHE A 289 6.25 5.97 -19.15
C PHE A 289 5.25 5.20 -20.04
N TRP A 290 5.05 3.91 -19.78
CA TRP A 290 4.19 3.05 -20.61
C TRP A 290 2.83 2.81 -19.92
N GLY A 291 1.76 3.28 -20.56
CA GLY A 291 0.37 3.21 -20.10
C GLY A 291 -0.48 4.28 -20.77
N ILE A 292 -1.79 4.26 -20.54
CA ILE A 292 -2.71 5.26 -21.08
C ILE A 292 -2.40 6.62 -20.44
N PRO A 293 -2.05 7.66 -21.22
CA PRO A 293 -1.76 8.98 -20.66
C PRO A 293 -2.98 9.61 -20.01
N LEU A 294 -2.82 10.24 -18.84
CA LEU A 294 -3.90 10.98 -18.19
C LEU A 294 -4.29 12.19 -19.08
N PRO A 295 -5.55 12.31 -19.54
CA PRO A 295 -5.93 13.28 -20.57
C PRO A 295 -6.28 14.65 -19.99
N ILE A 296 -5.48 15.13 -19.04
CA ILE A 296 -5.69 16.41 -18.35
C ILE A 296 -4.56 17.35 -18.74
N TRP A 297 -4.91 18.53 -19.24
CA TRP A 297 -3.98 19.63 -19.49
C TRP A 297 -4.21 20.73 -18.46
N ARG A 298 -3.12 21.32 -17.96
CA ARG A 298 -3.14 22.32 -16.89
C ARG A 298 -2.11 23.42 -17.15
N THR A 299 -2.42 24.65 -16.75
CA THR A 299 -1.44 25.75 -16.76
C THR A 299 -0.37 25.51 -15.67
N ALA A 300 0.81 26.08 -15.82
CA ALA A 300 1.91 25.90 -14.85
C ALA A 300 1.55 26.35 -13.42
N ASP A 301 0.64 27.32 -13.28
CA ASP A 301 0.12 27.82 -12.00
C ASP A 301 -1.11 27.05 -11.48
N GLY A 302 -1.59 26.05 -12.22
CA GLY A 302 -2.77 25.25 -11.87
C GLY A 302 -4.10 25.98 -11.99
N ARG A 303 -4.14 27.20 -12.54
CA ARG A 303 -5.34 28.03 -12.60
C ARG A 303 -6.39 27.51 -13.58
N TYR A 304 -5.96 27.01 -14.74
CA TYR A 304 -6.84 26.44 -15.75
C TYR A 304 -6.53 24.97 -15.95
N GLU A 305 -7.59 24.17 -16.08
CA GLU A 305 -7.52 22.74 -16.26
C GLU A 305 -8.56 22.31 -17.30
N ARG A 306 -8.19 21.40 -18.20
CA ARG A 306 -9.06 20.85 -19.25
C ARG A 306 -8.84 19.35 -19.35
N CYS A 307 -9.90 18.58 -19.11
CA CYS A 307 -9.91 17.13 -19.32
C CYS A 307 -10.49 16.84 -20.71
N ILE A 308 -9.70 16.19 -21.56
CA ILE A 308 -10.06 15.88 -22.94
C ILE A 308 -10.72 14.50 -23.02
N GLY A 309 -11.94 14.43 -23.51
CA GLY A 309 -12.75 13.21 -23.56
C GLY A 309 -12.73 12.46 -24.88
N SER A 310 -12.18 13.03 -25.96
CA SER A 310 -12.11 12.37 -27.28
C SER A 310 -11.00 12.96 -28.16
N PHE A 311 -10.59 12.22 -29.20
CA PHE A 311 -9.67 12.75 -30.21
C PHE A 311 -10.26 13.90 -31.02
N ALA A 312 -11.59 13.93 -31.24
CA ALA A 312 -12.25 15.05 -31.88
C ALA A 312 -12.14 16.34 -31.03
N GLU A 313 -12.33 16.22 -29.72
CA GLU A 313 -12.12 17.33 -28.79
C GLU A 313 -10.65 17.76 -28.73
N LEU A 314 -9.72 16.80 -28.70
CA LEU A 314 -8.29 17.08 -28.72
C LEU A 314 -7.88 17.82 -29.98
N HIS A 315 -8.37 17.38 -31.14
CA HIS A 315 -8.10 17.99 -32.45
C HIS A 315 -8.53 19.46 -32.45
N GLN A 316 -9.76 19.74 -32.03
CA GLN A 316 -10.27 21.11 -31.92
C GLN A 316 -9.46 21.96 -30.94
N ALA A 317 -9.08 21.42 -29.79
CA ALA A 317 -8.26 22.13 -28.80
C ALA A 317 -6.87 22.47 -29.33
N ILE A 318 -6.29 21.61 -30.17
CA ILE A 318 -5.01 21.87 -30.83
C ILE A 318 -5.16 22.95 -31.89
N GLU A 319 -6.24 22.96 -32.67
CA GLU A 319 -6.51 24.06 -33.62
C GLU A 319 -6.65 25.41 -32.94
N GLU A 320 -7.29 25.47 -31.76
CA GLU A 320 -7.33 26.67 -30.91
C GLU A 320 -5.91 27.11 -30.50
N ALA A 321 -5.08 26.17 -30.07
CA ALA A 321 -3.69 26.44 -29.70
C ALA A 321 -2.82 26.89 -30.90
N ARG A 322 -3.11 26.38 -32.11
CA ARG A 322 -2.46 26.82 -33.35
C ARG A 322 -2.82 28.26 -33.69
N GLN A 323 -4.10 28.63 -33.59
CA GLN A 323 -4.55 30.00 -33.82
C GLN A 323 -3.94 30.98 -32.81
N ALA A 324 -3.70 30.52 -31.58
CA ALA A 324 -2.98 31.26 -30.54
C ALA A 324 -1.44 31.27 -30.72
N GLY A 325 -0.91 30.56 -31.72
CA GLY A 325 0.53 30.48 -32.01
C GLY A 325 1.34 29.58 -31.07
N LEU A 326 0.69 28.75 -30.25
CA LEU A 326 1.35 27.82 -29.32
C LEU A 326 1.73 26.49 -29.98
N MET A 327 1.06 26.13 -31.07
CA MET A 327 1.31 24.92 -31.87
C MET A 327 1.51 25.30 -33.33
N GLN A 328 2.41 24.60 -34.04
CA GLN A 328 2.66 24.83 -35.46
C GLN A 328 1.81 23.95 -36.37
N GLU A 329 1.55 22.72 -35.93
CA GLU A 329 0.80 21.69 -36.65
C GLU A 329 -0.10 20.92 -35.69
N ASN A 330 -1.07 20.20 -36.24
CA ASN A 330 -1.91 19.30 -35.46
C ASN A 330 -1.43 17.86 -35.66
N PRO A 331 -0.79 17.24 -34.65
CA PRO A 331 -0.24 15.90 -34.80
C PRO A 331 -1.31 14.83 -35.06
N LEU A 332 -2.59 15.08 -34.74
CA LEU A 332 -3.69 14.15 -35.01
C LEU A 332 -4.02 14.04 -36.51
N ASP A 333 -3.60 15.01 -37.33
CA ASP A 333 -3.78 14.94 -38.79
C ASP A 333 -2.84 13.92 -39.44
N ARG A 334 -1.85 13.42 -38.69
CA ARG A 334 -0.90 12.43 -39.19
C ARG A 334 -1.50 11.03 -39.11
N PRO A 335 -1.37 10.20 -40.16
CA PRO A 335 -1.94 8.85 -40.18
C PRO A 335 -1.26 7.90 -39.18
N ASP A 336 -0.06 8.23 -38.72
CA ASP A 336 0.73 7.49 -37.74
C ASP A 336 0.66 8.09 -36.32
N PHE A 337 -0.34 8.93 -36.05
CA PHE A 337 -0.55 9.49 -34.71
C PHE A 337 -0.72 8.40 -33.66
N ASP A 338 0.12 8.46 -32.62
CA ASP A 338 0.07 7.58 -31.47
C ASP A 338 -0.21 8.41 -30.21
N PRO A 339 -1.33 8.18 -29.49
CA PRO A 339 -1.68 8.93 -28.29
C PRO A 339 -0.84 8.58 -27.06
N HIS A 340 0.21 7.76 -27.19
CA HIS A 340 1.10 7.40 -26.07
C HIS A 340 2.19 8.44 -25.81
N ARG A 341 2.81 8.32 -24.62
CA ARG A 341 4.09 8.99 -24.34
C ARG A 341 5.20 8.39 -25.24
N PRO A 342 6.14 9.20 -25.75
CA PRO A 342 6.33 10.62 -25.45
C PRO A 342 5.52 11.58 -26.35
N TYR A 343 4.84 11.09 -27.39
CA TYR A 343 4.26 11.92 -28.45
C TYR A 343 3.18 12.88 -27.94
N VAL A 344 2.26 12.38 -27.11
CA VAL A 344 1.17 13.19 -26.55
C VAL A 344 1.68 14.29 -25.59
N ASP A 345 2.86 14.12 -24.99
CA ASP A 345 3.46 15.11 -24.08
C ASP A 345 3.89 16.40 -24.81
N ALA A 346 4.08 16.33 -26.14
CA ALA A 346 4.45 17.48 -26.96
C ALA A 346 3.26 18.38 -27.33
N ILE A 347 2.02 17.93 -27.04
CA ILE A 347 0.81 18.70 -27.36
C ILE A 347 0.59 19.76 -26.29
N VAL A 348 0.61 21.03 -26.71
CA VAL A 348 0.30 22.20 -25.88
C VAL A 348 -1.08 22.73 -26.25
N LEU A 349 -1.93 22.95 -25.25
CA LEU A 349 -3.25 23.57 -25.43
C LEU A 349 -3.22 25.03 -24.97
N VAL A 350 -4.27 25.78 -25.29
CA VAL A 350 -4.42 27.19 -24.90
C VAL A 350 -5.52 27.35 -23.84
N ALA A 351 -5.23 28.11 -22.78
CA ALA A 351 -6.19 28.48 -21.76
C ALA A 351 -7.05 29.69 -22.20
N PRO A 352 -8.18 29.97 -21.54
CA PRO A 352 -9.02 31.13 -21.85
C PRO A 352 -8.32 32.49 -21.81
N ASP A 353 -7.21 32.63 -21.06
CA ASP A 353 -6.41 33.85 -20.98
C ASP A 353 -5.21 33.86 -21.97
N GLY A 354 -5.12 32.85 -22.83
CA GLY A 354 -4.04 32.70 -23.82
C GLY A 354 -2.78 32.01 -23.29
N SER A 355 -2.72 31.65 -22.00
CA SER A 355 -1.57 30.94 -21.44
C SER A 355 -1.49 29.47 -21.93
N PRO A 356 -0.27 28.89 -22.02
CA PRO A 356 -0.10 27.51 -22.44
C PRO A 356 -0.51 26.53 -21.33
N MET A 357 -1.20 25.47 -21.74
CA MET A 357 -1.55 24.33 -20.90
C MET A 357 -0.75 23.10 -21.34
N TYR A 358 -0.19 22.38 -20.38
CA TYR A 358 0.60 21.17 -20.61
C TYR A 358 -0.11 19.96 -20.01
N ARG A 359 0.05 18.80 -20.65
CA ARG A 359 -0.52 17.55 -20.14
C ARG A 359 0.11 17.18 -18.80
N GLU A 360 -0.69 16.71 -17.87
CA GLU A 360 -0.21 16.04 -16.66
C GLU A 360 0.72 14.87 -17.06
N PRO A 361 1.96 14.78 -16.56
CA PRO A 361 2.93 13.82 -17.08
C PRO A 361 2.62 12.36 -16.74
N ASP A 362 1.71 12.14 -15.78
CA ASP A 362 1.34 10.81 -15.32
C ASP A 362 0.59 9.99 -16.38
N VAL A 363 0.70 8.67 -16.24
CA VAL A 363 -0.14 7.69 -16.93
C VAL A 363 -1.13 7.06 -15.95
N ILE A 364 -2.17 6.43 -16.47
CA ILE A 364 -3.24 5.81 -15.71
C ILE A 364 -2.79 4.44 -15.17
N ASP A 365 -3.32 4.06 -14.00
CA ASP A 365 -3.19 2.73 -13.42
C ASP A 365 -3.74 1.64 -14.35
N VAL A 366 -2.97 0.59 -14.60
CA VAL A 366 -3.34 -0.51 -15.51
C VAL A 366 -4.63 -1.25 -15.10
N TRP A 367 -5.01 -1.16 -13.82
CA TRP A 367 -6.27 -1.71 -13.36
C TRP A 367 -7.49 -0.93 -13.85
N PHE A 368 -7.32 0.35 -14.21
CA PHE A 368 -8.34 1.12 -14.91
C PHE A 368 -8.50 0.64 -16.34
N ASP A 369 -7.41 0.41 -17.08
CA ASP A 369 -7.44 -0.14 -18.44
C ASP A 369 -8.20 -1.47 -18.49
N SER A 370 -7.84 -2.41 -17.61
CA SER A 370 -8.49 -3.72 -17.52
C SER A 370 -9.92 -3.63 -16.98
N GLY A 371 -10.18 -2.76 -16.01
CA GLY A 371 -11.54 -2.46 -15.52
C GLY A 371 -12.41 -1.81 -16.59
N ALA A 372 -11.80 -1.16 -17.59
CA ALA A 372 -12.47 -0.51 -18.69
C ALA A 372 -12.82 -1.40 -19.87
N MET A 373 -12.32 -2.63 -19.87
CA MET A 373 -12.56 -3.61 -20.93
C MET A 373 -14.03 -3.74 -21.37
N PRO A 374 -15.06 -3.75 -20.48
CA PRO A 374 -16.45 -3.95 -20.90
C PRO A 374 -16.98 -2.93 -21.90
N TYR A 375 -16.47 -1.71 -21.89
CA TYR A 375 -16.91 -0.61 -22.76
C TYR A 375 -15.82 -0.20 -23.75
N ALA A 376 -14.55 -0.16 -23.34
CA ALA A 376 -13.45 0.24 -24.20
C ALA A 376 -13.25 -0.69 -25.40
N GLN A 377 -13.54 -2.00 -25.26
CA GLN A 377 -13.44 -2.96 -26.38
C GLN A 377 -14.37 -2.63 -27.56
N TRP A 378 -15.46 -1.91 -27.29
CA TRP A 378 -16.49 -1.55 -28.26
C TRP A 378 -16.29 -0.15 -28.83
N HIS A 379 -15.21 0.55 -28.45
CA HIS A 379 -15.06 1.98 -28.72
C HIS A 379 -16.26 2.81 -28.21
N TYR A 380 -16.96 2.32 -27.17
CA TYR A 380 -18.06 3.05 -26.52
C TYR A 380 -17.49 4.31 -25.84
N PRO A 381 -18.17 5.48 -25.92
CA PRO A 381 -19.53 5.70 -26.46
C PRO A 381 -19.58 6.10 -27.95
N PHE A 382 -18.48 6.00 -28.69
CA PHE A 382 -18.40 6.50 -30.06
C PHE A 382 -19.03 5.53 -31.08
N GLU A 383 -18.83 4.23 -30.87
CA GLU A 383 -19.30 3.16 -31.75
C GLU A 383 -19.92 2.00 -30.95
N HIS A 384 -20.51 1.04 -31.65
CA HIS A 384 -21.00 -0.25 -31.13
C HIS A 384 -21.86 -0.19 -29.85
N THR A 385 -22.72 0.83 -29.76
CA THR A 385 -23.60 1.03 -28.59
C THR A 385 -24.63 -0.10 -28.44
N GLU A 386 -25.12 -0.67 -29.54
CA GLU A 386 -26.07 -1.79 -29.49
C GLU A 386 -25.43 -3.06 -28.95
N GLU A 387 -24.22 -3.39 -29.42
CA GLU A 387 -23.44 -4.53 -28.95
C GLU A 387 -23.06 -4.41 -27.48
N PHE A 388 -22.68 -3.20 -27.04
CA PHE A 388 -22.44 -2.89 -25.63
C PHE A 388 -23.70 -3.11 -24.79
N ASN A 389 -24.84 -2.51 -25.18
CA ASN A 389 -26.09 -2.63 -24.44
C ASN A 389 -26.61 -4.07 -24.35
N HIS A 390 -26.35 -4.89 -25.37
CA HIS A 390 -26.71 -6.31 -25.35
C HIS A 390 -25.78 -7.14 -24.44
N SER A 391 -24.51 -6.76 -24.35
CA SER A 391 -23.47 -7.55 -23.66
C SER A 391 -23.22 -7.12 -22.21
N PHE A 392 -23.67 -5.92 -21.82
CA PHE A 392 -23.51 -5.38 -20.47
C PHE A 392 -24.84 -5.42 -19.68
N PRO A 393 -24.83 -5.92 -18.43
CA PRO A 393 -23.71 -6.50 -17.70
C PRO A 393 -23.45 -7.97 -18.07
N ALA A 394 -22.18 -8.38 -18.00
CA ALA A 394 -21.75 -9.73 -18.40
C ALA A 394 -22.40 -10.81 -17.53
N ASP A 395 -22.80 -11.94 -18.14
CA ASP A 395 -23.44 -13.02 -17.37
C ASP A 395 -22.45 -13.77 -16.48
N PHE A 396 -21.19 -13.94 -16.90
CA PHE A 396 -20.23 -14.77 -16.18
C PHE A 396 -18.78 -14.30 -16.38
N ILE A 397 -17.99 -14.34 -15.30
CA ILE A 397 -16.53 -14.24 -15.33
C ILE A 397 -15.90 -15.28 -14.40
N ALA A 398 -14.66 -15.70 -14.69
CA ALA A 398 -13.91 -16.64 -13.85
C ALA A 398 -12.43 -16.30 -13.79
N GLU A 399 -11.94 -15.92 -12.61
CA GLU A 399 -10.53 -15.61 -12.38
C GLU A 399 -10.09 -15.98 -10.95
N GLY A 400 -8.77 -15.92 -10.71
CA GLY A 400 -8.16 -16.28 -9.44
C GLY A 400 -8.62 -15.41 -8.26
N VAL A 401 -8.55 -15.97 -7.06
CA VAL A 401 -8.91 -15.29 -5.80
C VAL A 401 -8.18 -13.97 -5.55
N ASP A 402 -7.01 -13.77 -6.14
CA ASP A 402 -6.24 -12.53 -6.14
C ASP A 402 -6.98 -11.36 -6.85
N GLN A 403 -7.88 -11.65 -7.80
CA GLN A 403 -8.63 -10.61 -8.52
C GLN A 403 -9.66 -9.88 -7.64
N THR A 404 -9.95 -10.38 -6.43
CA THR A 404 -10.71 -9.63 -5.40
C THR A 404 -10.07 -8.31 -4.98
N ARG A 405 -8.80 -8.08 -5.35
CA ARG A 405 -8.06 -6.83 -5.14
C ARG A 405 -7.53 -6.21 -6.45
N GLY A 406 -7.97 -6.75 -7.59
CA GLY A 406 -7.53 -6.33 -8.92
C GLY A 406 -8.75 -6.15 -9.83
N TRP A 407 -8.88 -7.01 -10.83
CA TRP A 407 -9.84 -6.83 -11.92
C TRP A 407 -11.31 -6.86 -11.46
N PHE A 408 -11.70 -7.74 -10.54
CA PHE A 408 -13.07 -7.78 -10.02
C PHE A 408 -13.46 -6.44 -9.39
N TYR A 409 -12.53 -5.82 -8.67
CA TYR A 409 -12.76 -4.52 -8.05
C TYR A 409 -12.96 -3.43 -9.09
N THR A 410 -12.04 -3.29 -10.04
CA THR A 410 -12.07 -2.14 -10.95
C THR A 410 -13.22 -2.22 -11.93
N LEU A 411 -13.55 -3.43 -12.41
CA LEU A 411 -14.81 -3.67 -13.13
C LEU A 411 -16.02 -3.18 -12.34
N HIS A 412 -16.14 -3.58 -11.07
CA HIS A 412 -17.28 -3.24 -10.21
C HIS A 412 -17.35 -1.73 -9.92
N VAL A 413 -16.21 -1.10 -9.64
CA VAL A 413 -16.14 0.34 -9.38
C VAL A 413 -16.57 1.15 -10.58
N ILE A 414 -16.01 0.85 -11.75
CA ILE A 414 -16.27 1.70 -12.90
C ILE A 414 -17.70 1.50 -13.41
N ALA A 415 -18.23 0.27 -13.36
CA ALA A 415 -19.63 0.01 -13.65
C ALA A 415 -20.59 0.75 -12.71
N ALA A 416 -20.31 0.74 -11.40
CA ALA A 416 -21.10 1.47 -10.41
C ALA A 416 -21.02 2.99 -10.59
N ALA A 417 -19.85 3.50 -10.98
CA ALA A 417 -19.62 4.92 -11.18
C ALA A 417 -20.31 5.46 -12.45
N LEU A 418 -20.20 4.75 -13.57
CA LEU A 418 -20.66 5.22 -14.88
C LEU A 418 -22.10 4.82 -15.22
N PHE A 419 -22.56 3.67 -14.73
CA PHE A 419 -23.81 3.04 -15.21
C PHE A 419 -24.80 2.67 -14.09
N ASP A 420 -24.45 2.93 -12.83
CA ASP A 420 -25.25 2.49 -11.67
C ASP A 420 -25.60 0.99 -11.70
N SER A 421 -24.66 0.18 -12.18
CA SER A 421 -24.85 -1.25 -12.44
C SER A 421 -23.64 -2.07 -11.97
N VAL A 422 -23.84 -3.38 -11.84
CA VAL A 422 -22.73 -4.34 -11.74
C VAL A 422 -22.08 -4.53 -13.09
N ALA A 423 -20.79 -4.88 -13.15
CA ALA A 423 -20.14 -5.25 -14.41
C ALA A 423 -20.43 -6.69 -14.83
N TYR A 424 -20.76 -7.55 -13.86
CA TYR A 424 -20.93 -8.99 -14.02
C TYR A 424 -22.00 -9.52 -13.06
N LYS A 425 -22.75 -10.54 -13.50
CA LYS A 425 -23.83 -11.16 -12.72
C LYS A 425 -23.36 -12.37 -11.91
N ASN A 426 -22.51 -13.22 -12.50
CA ASN A 426 -21.97 -14.42 -11.85
C ASN A 426 -20.43 -14.42 -11.86
N VAL A 427 -19.82 -14.78 -10.75
CA VAL A 427 -18.36 -14.85 -10.60
C VAL A 427 -17.94 -16.20 -10.04
N LEU A 428 -17.13 -16.94 -10.80
CA LEU A 428 -16.41 -18.11 -10.28
C LEU A 428 -15.01 -17.70 -9.86
N VAL A 429 -14.72 -17.81 -8.57
CA VAL A 429 -13.41 -17.43 -8.03
C VAL A 429 -12.58 -18.70 -7.85
N ASN A 430 -11.59 -18.91 -8.72
CA ASN A 430 -10.76 -20.11 -8.64
C ASN A 430 -9.66 -20.00 -7.58
N GLY A 431 -9.31 -21.16 -7.01
CA GLY A 431 -8.12 -21.30 -6.19
C GLY A 431 -6.83 -21.18 -7.00
N LEU A 432 -5.70 -21.22 -6.31
CA LEU A 432 -4.38 -21.18 -6.93
C LEU A 432 -3.89 -22.57 -7.31
N VAL A 433 -3.20 -22.67 -8.45
CA VAL A 433 -2.41 -23.85 -8.79
C VAL A 433 -1.05 -23.74 -8.10
N LEU A 434 -0.76 -24.71 -7.24
CA LEU A 434 0.45 -24.82 -6.44
C LEU A 434 1.31 -25.97 -6.96
N ASP A 435 2.60 -25.97 -6.61
CA ASP A 435 3.44 -27.16 -6.85
C ASP A 435 2.95 -28.36 -6.01
N LYS A 436 3.56 -29.53 -6.24
CA LYS A 436 3.18 -30.77 -5.56
C LYS A 436 3.38 -30.71 -4.02
N GLU A 437 4.29 -29.86 -3.54
CA GLU A 437 4.53 -29.59 -2.11
C GLU A 437 3.55 -28.56 -1.52
N GLY A 438 2.84 -27.79 -2.34
CA GLY A 438 1.91 -26.75 -1.92
C GLY A 438 2.50 -25.35 -1.88
N ASN A 439 3.67 -25.11 -2.49
CA ASN A 439 4.22 -23.77 -2.64
C ASN A 439 3.67 -23.08 -3.90
N LYS A 440 3.66 -21.75 -3.87
CA LYS A 440 3.36 -20.94 -5.06
C LYS A 440 4.43 -21.18 -6.12
N MET A 441 4.00 -21.48 -7.35
CA MET A 441 4.93 -21.63 -8.46
C MET A 441 5.55 -20.28 -8.83
N SER A 442 6.88 -20.25 -9.02
CA SER A 442 7.58 -19.08 -9.55
C SER A 442 8.83 -19.48 -10.33
N LYS A 443 9.13 -18.75 -11.41
CA LYS A 443 10.33 -19.00 -12.23
C LYS A 443 11.61 -18.94 -11.38
N ARG A 444 11.63 -18.07 -10.37
CA ARG A 444 12.75 -17.91 -9.42
C ARG A 444 13.01 -19.16 -8.58
N LEU A 445 11.95 -19.85 -8.14
CA LEU A 445 12.07 -21.07 -7.35
C LEU A 445 12.32 -22.32 -8.21
N GLY A 446 12.20 -22.21 -9.55
CA GLY A 446 12.38 -23.34 -10.46
C GLY A 446 11.32 -24.43 -10.31
N ASN A 447 10.19 -24.13 -9.66
CA ASN A 447 9.09 -25.07 -9.40
C ASN A 447 7.88 -24.88 -10.35
N VAL A 448 8.08 -24.16 -11.47
CA VAL A 448 7.03 -23.95 -12.48
C VAL A 448 6.88 -25.20 -13.32
N ILE A 449 5.63 -25.57 -13.58
CA ILE A 449 5.28 -26.60 -14.55
C ILE A 449 4.85 -25.89 -15.83
N ASP A 450 5.46 -26.25 -16.96
CA ASP A 450 5.11 -25.69 -18.25
C ASP A 450 3.79 -26.32 -18.77
N PRO A 451 2.72 -25.54 -18.98
CA PRO A 451 1.48 -26.07 -19.51
C PRO A 451 1.65 -26.67 -20.92
N PHE A 452 2.57 -26.17 -21.75
CA PHE A 452 2.75 -26.67 -23.11
C PHE A 452 3.40 -28.05 -23.14
N GLU A 453 4.37 -28.31 -22.25
CA GLU A 453 4.96 -29.64 -22.09
C GLU A 453 3.88 -30.68 -21.69
N LEU A 454 2.95 -30.30 -20.80
CA LEU A 454 1.84 -31.17 -20.40
C LEU A 454 0.88 -31.44 -21.57
N LEU A 455 0.57 -30.42 -22.38
CA LEU A 455 -0.31 -30.55 -23.54
C LEU A 455 0.30 -31.46 -24.60
N GLU A 456 1.60 -31.34 -24.87
CA GLU A 456 2.31 -32.22 -25.81
C GLU A 456 2.32 -33.68 -25.33
N LYS A 457 2.51 -33.89 -24.03
CA LYS A 457 2.66 -35.23 -23.45
C LYS A 457 1.33 -35.95 -23.20
N TYR A 458 0.31 -35.24 -22.75
CA TYR A 458 -0.96 -35.83 -22.30
C TYR A 458 -2.18 -35.37 -23.12
N GLY A 459 -2.06 -34.30 -23.90
CA GLY A 459 -3.20 -33.68 -24.59
C GLY A 459 -3.97 -32.69 -23.71
N ALA A 460 -4.86 -31.94 -24.37
CA ALA A 460 -5.64 -30.88 -23.72
C ALA A 460 -6.69 -31.43 -22.75
N ASP A 461 -7.42 -32.49 -23.13
CA ASP A 461 -8.52 -33.00 -22.33
C ASP A 461 -8.07 -33.61 -21.00
N PRO A 462 -7.00 -34.42 -20.94
CA PRO A 462 -6.55 -34.93 -19.65
C PRO A 462 -6.01 -33.85 -18.72
N THR A 463 -5.32 -32.85 -19.27
CA THR A 463 -4.83 -31.69 -18.51
C THR A 463 -6.00 -30.88 -17.93
N ARG A 464 -7.03 -30.59 -18.75
CA ARG A 464 -8.26 -29.91 -18.29
C ARG A 464 -9.00 -30.73 -17.24
N TRP A 465 -9.21 -32.03 -17.50
CA TRP A 465 -9.89 -32.94 -16.58
C TRP A 465 -9.19 -33.00 -15.23
N TYR A 466 -7.86 -33.01 -15.21
CA TYR A 466 -7.08 -33.01 -13.97
C TYR A 466 -7.31 -31.75 -13.15
N LEU A 467 -7.35 -30.58 -13.77
CA LEU A 467 -7.58 -29.31 -13.07
C LEU A 467 -8.97 -29.25 -12.41
N ILE A 468 -10.00 -29.79 -13.07
CA ILE A 468 -11.39 -29.71 -12.58
C ILE A 468 -11.83 -30.88 -11.68
N SER A 469 -11.20 -32.05 -11.81
CA SER A 469 -11.65 -33.27 -11.10
C SER A 469 -10.93 -33.53 -9.78
N ASN A 470 -9.81 -32.87 -9.52
CA ASN A 470 -9.01 -33.10 -8.31
C ASN A 470 -9.42 -32.24 -7.12
N ALA A 471 -9.99 -31.06 -7.36
CA ALA A 471 -10.51 -30.21 -6.31
C ALA A 471 -11.68 -29.39 -6.87
N PRO A 472 -12.61 -28.92 -6.01
CA PRO A 472 -13.55 -27.88 -6.40
C PRO A 472 -12.81 -26.67 -6.99
N PRO A 473 -13.38 -25.96 -7.98
CA PRO A 473 -12.66 -24.87 -8.67
C PRO A 473 -12.11 -23.77 -7.76
N TRP A 474 -12.76 -23.53 -6.62
CA TRP A 474 -12.41 -22.50 -5.64
C TRP A 474 -11.39 -22.94 -4.58
N GLU A 475 -10.93 -24.18 -4.62
CA GLU A 475 -9.86 -24.67 -3.76
C GLU A 475 -8.51 -24.66 -4.47
N ASN A 476 -7.43 -24.53 -3.70
CA ASN A 476 -6.09 -24.61 -4.26
C ASN A 476 -5.80 -26.05 -4.73
N VAL A 477 -5.22 -26.18 -5.94
CA VAL A 477 -4.84 -27.47 -6.51
C VAL A 477 -3.34 -27.64 -6.37
N ARG A 478 -2.89 -28.71 -5.71
CA ARG A 478 -1.48 -29.14 -5.75
C ARG A 478 -1.26 -29.94 -7.02
N PHE A 479 -0.53 -29.36 -7.97
CA PHE A 479 -0.31 -29.98 -9.26
C PHE A 479 0.81 -31.02 -9.17
N ASP A 480 0.46 -32.28 -9.43
CA ASP A 480 1.38 -33.42 -9.49
C ASP A 480 1.17 -34.19 -10.79
N GLU A 481 2.16 -34.09 -11.68
CA GLU A 481 2.16 -34.76 -12.99
C GLU A 481 2.00 -36.29 -12.87
N LYS A 482 2.49 -36.92 -11.79
CA LYS A 482 2.30 -38.36 -11.58
C LYS A 482 0.82 -38.72 -11.41
N ARG A 483 0.09 -37.88 -10.68
CA ARG A 483 -1.37 -38.03 -10.51
C ARG A 483 -2.10 -37.75 -11.81
N LEU A 484 -1.62 -36.82 -12.64
CA LEU A 484 -2.17 -36.58 -13.97
C LEU A 484 -2.05 -37.84 -14.83
N ALA A 485 -0.87 -38.42 -14.92
CA ALA A 485 -0.63 -39.66 -15.67
C ALA A 485 -1.53 -40.82 -15.19
N GLU A 486 -1.74 -40.93 -13.88
CA GLU A 486 -2.66 -41.93 -13.31
C GLU A 486 -4.12 -41.69 -13.75
N LYS A 487 -4.61 -40.45 -13.67
CA LYS A 487 -5.96 -40.08 -14.09
C LYS A 487 -6.20 -40.33 -15.59
N VAL A 488 -5.20 -40.05 -16.43
CA VAL A 488 -5.23 -40.37 -17.87
C VAL A 488 -5.47 -41.87 -18.07
N ARG A 489 -4.66 -42.71 -17.41
CA ARG A 489 -4.75 -44.17 -17.56
C ARG A 489 -6.10 -44.72 -17.09
N ILE A 490 -6.63 -44.22 -15.97
CA ILE A 490 -7.87 -44.73 -15.38
C ILE A 490 -9.08 -44.25 -16.16
N PHE A 491 -9.28 -42.93 -16.32
CA PHE A 491 -10.52 -42.40 -16.90
C PHE A 491 -10.51 -42.48 -18.42
N PHE A 492 -9.52 -41.88 -19.07
CA PHE A 492 -9.45 -41.84 -20.53
C PHE A 492 -9.14 -43.22 -21.13
N GLY A 493 -8.29 -44.00 -20.47
CA GLY A 493 -8.03 -45.39 -20.85
C GLY A 493 -9.30 -46.24 -20.81
N THR A 494 -10.07 -46.18 -19.72
CA THR A 494 -11.35 -46.91 -19.63
C THR A 494 -12.36 -46.41 -20.66
N LEU A 495 -12.52 -45.10 -20.81
CA LEU A 495 -13.47 -44.51 -21.77
C LEU A 495 -13.16 -44.96 -23.21
N HIS A 496 -11.89 -44.91 -23.61
CA HIS A 496 -11.46 -45.34 -24.93
C HIS A 496 -11.71 -46.84 -25.13
N ASN A 497 -11.35 -47.67 -24.16
CA ASN A 497 -11.60 -49.12 -24.24
C ASN A 497 -13.10 -49.45 -24.33
N THR A 498 -13.96 -48.74 -23.59
CA THR A 498 -15.42 -48.92 -23.66
C THR A 498 -15.96 -48.53 -25.04
N TYR A 499 -15.48 -47.42 -25.60
CA TYR A 499 -15.84 -47.00 -26.95
C TYR A 499 -15.39 -48.02 -28.01
N GLU A 500 -14.14 -48.47 -27.95
CA GLU A 500 -13.60 -49.46 -28.91
C GLU A 500 -14.39 -50.77 -28.85
N PHE A 501 -14.75 -51.23 -27.65
CA PHE A 501 -15.64 -52.38 -27.48
C PHE A 501 -17.00 -52.13 -28.18
N PHE A 502 -17.68 -51.03 -27.89
CA PHE A 502 -18.95 -50.71 -28.55
C PHE A 502 -18.81 -50.62 -30.08
N ALA A 503 -17.80 -49.91 -30.58
CA ALA A 503 -17.57 -49.69 -32.00
C ALA A 503 -17.27 -50.99 -32.76
N LEU A 504 -16.56 -51.94 -32.13
CA LEU A 504 -16.27 -53.25 -32.70
C LEU A 504 -17.56 -54.07 -32.91
N TYR A 505 -18.44 -54.11 -31.91
CA TYR A 505 -19.66 -54.92 -31.98
C TYR A 505 -20.82 -54.24 -32.72
N ALA A 506 -20.85 -52.91 -32.80
CA ALA A 506 -21.85 -52.18 -33.57
C ALA A 506 -21.65 -52.30 -35.11
N ARG A 507 -20.52 -52.85 -35.56
CA ARG A 507 -20.20 -53.11 -36.98
C ARG A 507 -20.55 -54.53 -37.43
N ILE A 508 -20.96 -55.40 -36.51
CA ILE A 508 -21.51 -56.73 -36.77
C ILE A 508 -23.01 -56.58 -36.92
#